data_AF-A0A4T0VHY7-F1
#
_entry.id   AF-A0A4T0VHY7-F1
#
_cell.length_a   1.000
_cell.length_b   1.000
_cell.length_c   1.000
_cell.angle_alpha   90.00
_cell.angle_beta   90.00
_cell.angle_gamma   90.00
#
_symmetry.space_group_name_H-M   'P 1'
#
loop_
_entity.id
_entity.type
_entity.pdbx_description
1 polymer ?
#
loop_
_entity_poly.entity_id
_entity_poly.type
_entity_poly.pdbx_seq_one_letter_code
_entity_poly.pdbx_strand_id
1 'polypeptide(L)'
;MTAAEYTDWCIQQNLQRDLDAYSSLDPAVQQDIQAKYRLLHERVKDAGLFDCPYSEYGKETCRYSMLFASFLVALNFEWYMTSACFLGLFWHQNMFTARDAGHGAITHNFTFDTIIGLAVADFCCGLSMG
;
A
#
# COMPACT_ATOMS: atom_id res chain seq x y z
N MET A 1 -6.70 18.20 -35.21
CA MET A 1 -5.60 17.67 -34.40
C MET A 1 -5.63 16.16 -34.49
N THR A 2 -4.57 15.54 -35.00
CA THR A 2 -4.41 14.08 -35.08
C THR A 2 -4.08 13.49 -33.70
N ALA A 3 -4.11 12.16 -33.56
CA ALA A 3 -3.74 11.50 -32.30
C ALA A 3 -2.28 11.81 -31.86
N ALA A 4 -1.36 11.90 -32.84
CA ALA A 4 0.03 12.28 -32.58
C ALA A 4 0.12 13.73 -32.10
N GLU A 5 -0.53 14.66 -32.81
CA GLU A 5 -0.55 16.09 -32.43
C GLU A 5 -1.20 16.32 -31.05
N TYR A 6 -2.24 15.56 -30.69
CA TYR A 6 -2.84 15.60 -29.35
C TYR A 6 -1.87 15.13 -28.27
N THR A 7 -1.15 14.04 -28.54
CA THR A 7 -0.17 13.47 -27.61
C THR A 7 0.98 14.46 -27.37
N ASP A 8 1.52 15.05 -28.43
CA ASP A 8 2.58 16.05 -28.34
C ASP A 8 2.11 17.28 -27.56
N TRP A 9 0.88 17.75 -27.81
CA TRP A 9 0.28 18.84 -27.05
C TRP A 9 0.17 18.53 -25.55
N CYS A 10 -0.32 17.32 -25.18
CA CYS A 10 -0.39 16.87 -23.80
C CYS A 10 0.99 16.82 -23.13
N ILE A 11 2.02 16.33 -23.84
CA ILE A 11 3.39 16.25 -23.32
C ILE A 11 3.92 17.67 -23.03
N GLN A 12 3.77 18.60 -23.98
CA GLN A 12 4.24 19.97 -23.79
C GLN A 12 3.51 20.69 -22.65
N GLN A 13 2.20 20.47 -22.53
CA GLN A 13 1.41 21.02 -21.43
C GLN A 13 1.88 20.48 -20.07
N ASN A 14 2.14 19.17 -19.97
CA ASN A 14 2.66 18.56 -18.75
C ASN A 14 4.07 19.05 -18.42
N LEU A 15 4.95 19.14 -19.42
CA LEU A 15 6.30 19.67 -19.24
C LEU A 15 6.27 21.10 -18.67
N GLN A 16 5.48 21.98 -19.27
CA GLN A 16 5.36 23.36 -18.81
C GLN A 16 4.83 23.41 -17.37
N ARG A 17 3.77 22.65 -17.09
CA ARG A 17 3.19 22.56 -15.75
C ARG A 17 4.21 22.06 -14.73
N ASP A 18 5.00 21.06 -15.08
CA ASP A 18 5.99 20.47 -14.18
C ASP A 18 7.15 21.45 -13.92
N LEU A 19 7.60 22.19 -14.94
CA LEU A 19 8.61 23.23 -14.77
C LEU A 19 8.14 24.39 -13.89
N ASP A 20 6.85 24.72 -13.92
CA ASP A 20 6.26 25.76 -13.08
C ASP A 20 6.00 25.28 -11.64
N ALA A 21 5.66 23.99 -11.47
CA ALA A 21 5.26 23.42 -10.18
C ALA A 21 6.43 22.87 -9.34
N TYR A 22 7.47 22.33 -9.99
CA TYR A 22 8.58 21.67 -9.31
C TYR A 22 9.83 22.54 -9.23
N SER A 23 10.74 22.15 -8.34
CA SER A 23 12.04 22.81 -8.19
C SER A 23 12.87 22.76 -9.48
N SER A 24 13.65 23.82 -9.72
CA SER A 24 14.57 23.94 -10.86
C SER A 24 15.41 22.68 -11.10
N LEU A 25 15.59 22.33 -12.37
CA LEU A 25 16.46 21.23 -12.84
C LEU A 25 17.95 21.56 -12.79
N ASP A 26 18.33 22.75 -12.32
CA ASP A 26 19.72 23.13 -12.10
C ASP A 26 20.44 22.05 -11.25
N PRO A 27 21.58 21.50 -11.73
CA PRO A 27 22.35 20.50 -10.99
C PRO A 27 22.64 20.88 -9.53
N ALA A 28 22.89 22.16 -9.23
CA ALA A 28 23.17 22.59 -7.86
C ALA A 28 21.93 22.49 -6.95
N VAL A 29 20.75 22.85 -7.46
CA VAL A 29 19.48 22.73 -6.75
C VAL A 29 19.13 21.26 -6.51
N GLN A 30 19.28 20.42 -7.54
CA GLN A 30 19.01 18.99 -7.44
C GLN A 30 19.94 18.29 -6.45
N GLN A 31 21.22 18.66 -6.40
CA GLN A 31 22.17 18.15 -5.41
C GLN A 31 21.80 18.54 -3.98
N ASP A 32 21.38 19.79 -3.76
CA ASP A 32 20.93 20.26 -2.45
C ASP A 32 19.67 19.52 -1.97
N ILE A 33 18.70 19.28 -2.85
CA ILE A 33 17.51 18.48 -2.55
C ILE A 33 17.89 17.05 -2.15
N GLN A 34 18.79 16.41 -2.89
CA GLN A 34 19.27 15.06 -2.55
C GLN A 34 19.97 15.03 -1.19
N ALA A 35 20.81 16.03 -0.90
CA ALA A 35 21.49 16.13 0.40
C ALA A 35 20.49 16.27 1.54
N LYS A 36 19.48 17.14 1.39
CA LYS A 36 18.39 17.31 2.36
C LYS A 36 17.55 16.04 2.53
N TYR A 37 17.25 15.33 1.45
CA TYR A 37 16.53 14.06 1.51
C TYR A 37 17.32 13.00 2.30
N ARG A 38 18.63 12.85 2.05
CA ARG A 38 19.48 11.91 2.79
C ARG A 38 19.55 12.26 4.28
N LEU A 39 19.69 13.55 4.61
CA LEU A 39 19.66 14.02 6.00
C LEU A 39 18.33 13.68 6.68
N LEU A 40 17.20 13.88 5.99
CA LEU A 40 15.88 13.51 6.50
C LEU A 40 15.78 12.00 6.71
N HIS A 41 16.24 11.20 5.75
CA HIS A 41 16.22 9.75 5.83
C HIS A 41 16.97 9.23 7.07
N GLU A 42 18.18 9.74 7.32
CA GLU A 42 18.94 9.38 8.52
C GLU A 42 18.20 9.80 9.80
N ARG A 43 17.59 10.99 9.86
CA ARG A 43 16.79 11.41 11.02
C ARG A 43 15.58 10.50 11.28
N VAL A 44 14.89 10.08 10.23
CA VAL A 44 13.74 9.16 10.32
C VAL A 44 14.19 7.79 10.84
N LYS A 45 15.33 7.32 10.35
CA LYS A 45 15.96 6.08 10.78
C LYS A 45 16.43 6.13 12.24
N ASP A 46 17.13 7.19 12.63
CA ASP A 46 17.58 7.40 14.01
C ASP A 46 16.42 7.50 15.00
N ALA A 47 15.27 8.00 14.55
CA ALA A 47 14.04 8.04 15.33
C ALA A 47 13.29 6.68 15.39
N GLY A 48 13.80 5.63 14.73
CA GLY A 48 13.17 4.31 14.70
C GLY A 48 11.84 4.28 13.94
N LEU A 49 11.55 5.28 13.11
CA LEU A 49 10.24 5.41 12.45
C LEU A 49 10.05 4.44 11.26
N PHE A 50 11.10 3.72 10.88
CA PHE A 50 11.00 2.61 9.93
C PHE A 50 10.61 1.29 10.60
N ASP A 51 10.75 1.18 11.93
CA ASP A 51 10.50 -0.07 12.63
C ASP A 51 9.01 -0.40 12.64
N CYS A 52 8.66 -1.57 12.09
CA CYS A 52 7.28 -2.05 12.07
C CYS A 52 6.83 -2.51 13.47
N PRO A 53 5.77 -1.91 14.05
CA PRO A 53 5.24 -2.35 15.35
C PRO A 53 4.35 -3.58 15.17
N TYR A 54 4.94 -4.77 15.20
CA TYR A 54 4.23 -6.06 15.00
C TYR A 54 3.03 -6.28 15.95
N SER A 55 3.00 -5.61 17.11
CA SER A 55 1.84 -5.63 18.00
C SER A 55 0.57 -5.09 17.35
N GLU A 56 0.68 -4.10 16.46
CA GLU A 56 -0.46 -3.56 15.72
C GLU A 56 -1.01 -4.59 14.73
N TYR A 57 -0.13 -5.31 14.02
CA TYR A 57 -0.54 -6.44 13.18
C TYR A 57 -1.17 -7.58 13.98
N GLY A 58 -0.75 -7.79 15.23
CA GLY A 58 -1.41 -8.72 16.14
C GLY A 58 -2.86 -8.33 16.44
N LYS A 59 -3.13 -7.03 16.69
CA LYS A 59 -4.49 -6.51 16.90
C LYS A 59 -5.35 -6.66 15.64
N GLU A 60 -4.78 -6.36 14.48
CA GLU A 60 -5.47 -6.51 13.19
C GLU A 60 -5.79 -7.99 12.90
N THR A 61 -4.84 -8.90 13.12
CA THR A 61 -5.05 -10.35 13.00
C THR A 61 -6.19 -10.82 13.92
N CYS A 62 -6.24 -10.32 15.16
CA CYS A 62 -7.33 -10.60 16.08
C CYS A 62 -8.69 -10.11 15.53
N ARG A 63 -8.74 -8.88 15.01
CA ARG A 63 -9.95 -8.32 14.39
C ARG A 63 -10.41 -9.16 13.19
N TYR A 64 -9.50 -9.55 12.30
CA TYR A 64 -9.82 -10.33 11.11
C TYR A 64 -10.33 -11.72 11.50
N SER A 65 -9.70 -12.34 12.49
CA SER A 65 -10.14 -13.63 13.03
C SER A 65 -11.55 -13.55 13.63
N MET A 66 -11.87 -12.48 14.36
CA MET A 66 -13.21 -12.25 14.91
C MET A 66 -14.27 -12.04 13.81
N LEU A 67 -13.96 -11.30 12.75
CA LEU A 67 -14.85 -11.12 11.61
C LEU A 67 -15.11 -12.44 10.89
N PHE A 68 -14.05 -13.23 10.65
CA PHE A 68 -14.16 -14.53 10.02
C PHE A 68 -14.94 -15.55 10.87
N ALA A 69 -14.70 -15.57 12.19
CA ALA A 69 -15.46 -16.39 13.11
C ALA A 69 -16.94 -16.00 13.14
N SER A 70 -17.24 -14.69 13.14
CA SER A 70 -18.62 -14.18 13.10
C SER A 70 -19.33 -14.58 11.81
N PHE A 71 -18.62 -14.55 10.67
CA PHE A 71 -19.09 -15.08 9.39
C PHE A 71 -19.50 -16.55 9.50
N LEU A 72 -18.63 -17.41 10.05
CA LEU A 72 -18.88 -18.85 10.20
C LEU A 72 -20.05 -19.15 11.14
N VAL A 73 -20.14 -18.43 12.27
CA VAL A 73 -21.24 -18.58 13.22
C VAL A 73 -22.56 -18.17 12.57
N ALA A 74 -22.61 -17.01 11.92
CA ALA A 74 -23.81 -16.57 11.21
C ALA A 74 -24.21 -17.53 10.08
N LEU A 75 -23.24 -18.12 9.38
CA LEU A 75 -23.48 -19.13 8.36
C LEU A 75 -24.11 -20.40 8.94
N ASN A 76 -23.62 -20.85 10.11
CA ASN A 76 -24.13 -22.03 10.80
C ASN A 76 -25.60 -21.85 11.25
N PHE A 77 -25.99 -20.62 11.63
CA PHE A 77 -27.37 -20.26 11.96
C PHE A 77 -28.23 -19.88 10.74
N GLU A 78 -27.73 -20.08 9.52
CA GLU A 78 -28.41 -19.74 8.26
C GLU A 78 -28.75 -18.24 8.10
N TRP A 79 -28.04 -17.36 8.80
CA TRP A 79 -28.18 -15.90 8.67
C TRP A 79 -27.35 -15.37 7.50
N TYR A 80 -27.78 -15.71 6.28
CA TYR A 80 -26.98 -15.51 5.07
C TYR A 80 -26.53 -14.06 4.82
N MET A 81 -27.42 -13.08 5.02
CA MET A 81 -27.06 -11.67 4.79
C MET A 81 -26.05 -11.15 5.81
N THR A 82 -26.22 -11.52 7.08
CA THR A 82 -25.28 -11.18 8.16
C THR A 82 -23.93 -11.86 7.94
N SER A 83 -23.95 -13.14 7.54
CA SER A 83 -22.76 -13.90 7.20
C SER A 83 -21.98 -13.26 6.04
N ALA A 84 -22.66 -12.92 4.94
CA ALA A 84 -22.07 -12.24 3.80
C ALA A 84 -21.48 -10.86 4.16
N CYS A 85 -22.15 -10.10 5.03
CA CYS A 85 -21.66 -8.81 5.51
C CYS A 85 -20.33 -8.96 6.26
N PHE A 86 -20.23 -9.91 7.22
CA PHE A 86 -18.98 -10.14 7.96
C PHE A 86 -17.86 -10.65 7.06
N LEU A 87 -18.17 -11.52 6.08
CA LEU A 87 -17.19 -11.98 5.10
C LEU A 87 -16.66 -10.83 4.22
N GLY A 88 -17.55 -9.95 3.77
CA GLY A 88 -17.16 -8.75 3.01
C GLY A 88 -16.29 -7.78 3.81
N LEU A 89 -16.61 -7.57 5.09
CA LEU A 89 -15.80 -6.75 6.00
C LEU A 89 -14.42 -7.37 6.27
N PHE A 90 -14.36 -8.70 6.41
CA PHE A 90 -13.09 -9.43 6.54
C PHE A 90 -12.20 -9.20 5.33
N TRP A 91 -12.72 -9.41 4.11
CA TRP A 91 -11.95 -9.20 2.87
C TRP A 91 -11.49 -7.76 2.68
N HIS A 92 -12.40 -6.80 2.90
CA HIS A 92 -12.08 -5.39 2.75
C HIS A 92 -10.94 -4.96 3.69
N GLN A 93 -10.95 -5.44 4.94
CA GLN A 93 -9.92 -5.07 5.91
C GLN A 93 -8.60 -5.83 5.70
N ASN A 94 -8.66 -7.12 5.40
CA ASN A 94 -7.45 -7.94 5.22
C ASN A 94 -6.59 -7.46 4.02
N MET A 95 -7.21 -6.80 3.04
CA MET A 95 -6.50 -6.23 1.89
C MET A 95 -5.45 -5.16 2.27
N PHE A 96 -5.62 -4.46 3.40
CA PHE A 96 -4.61 -3.52 3.87
C PHE A 96 -3.30 -4.21 4.26
N THR A 97 -3.38 -5.39 4.87
CA THR A 97 -2.17 -6.19 5.17
C THR A 97 -1.46 -6.62 3.89
N ALA A 98 -2.23 -7.02 2.86
CA ALA A 98 -1.67 -7.35 1.56
C ALA A 98 -0.95 -6.15 0.90
N ARG A 99 -1.57 -4.96 0.95
CA ARG A 99 -0.97 -3.71 0.45
C ARG A 99 0.35 -3.38 1.17
N ASP A 100 0.36 -3.49 2.50
CA ASP A 100 1.54 -3.15 3.29
C ASP A 100 2.70 -4.13 3.02
N ALA A 101 2.39 -5.41 2.83
CA ALA A 101 3.33 -6.40 2.31
C ALA A 101 3.86 -6.01 0.91
N GLY A 102 2.99 -5.55 0.00
CA GLY A 102 3.41 -5.07 -1.32
C GLY A 102 4.38 -3.88 -1.28
N HIS A 103 4.35 -3.07 -0.22
CA HIS A 103 5.31 -1.99 0.01
C HIS A 103 6.59 -2.43 0.74
N GLY A 104 6.72 -3.71 1.12
CA GLY A 104 7.84 -4.21 1.91
C GLY A 104 7.87 -3.63 3.34
N ALA A 105 6.70 -3.25 3.86
CA ALA A 105 6.57 -2.51 5.12
C ALA A 105 6.35 -3.42 6.34
N ILE A 106 6.22 -4.75 6.16
CA ILE A 106 5.90 -5.66 7.27
C ILE A 106 7.18 -6.20 7.90
N THR A 107 7.98 -6.94 7.12
CA THR A 107 9.22 -7.56 7.60
C THR A 107 10.47 -6.87 7.10
N HIS A 108 10.32 -5.93 6.16
CA HIS A 108 11.42 -5.30 5.41
C HIS A 108 12.30 -6.30 4.63
N ASN A 109 11.85 -7.56 4.50
CA ASN A 109 12.45 -8.55 3.64
C ASN A 109 11.51 -8.81 2.48
N PHE A 110 11.96 -8.43 1.28
CA PHE A 110 11.18 -8.53 0.05
C PHE A 110 10.57 -9.93 -0.14
N THR A 111 11.35 -11.00 0.08
CA THR A 111 10.85 -12.37 -0.10
C THR A 111 9.72 -12.71 0.87
N PHE A 112 9.87 -12.39 2.15
CA PHE A 112 8.84 -12.70 3.14
C PHE A 112 7.58 -11.84 2.94
N ASP A 113 7.75 -10.56 2.65
CA ASP A 113 6.63 -9.65 2.41
C ASP A 113 5.88 -10.01 1.12
N THR A 114 6.58 -10.42 0.06
CA THR A 114 5.94 -10.97 -1.14
C THR A 114 5.16 -12.24 -0.83
N ILE A 115 5.70 -13.17 -0.02
CA ILE A 115 4.97 -14.40 0.35
C ILE A 115 3.71 -14.07 1.15
N ILE A 116 3.79 -13.13 2.11
CA ILE A 116 2.63 -12.66 2.89
C ILE A 116 1.60 -12.02 1.95
N GLY A 117 2.06 -11.15 1.05
CA GLY A 117 1.24 -10.48 0.07
C GLY A 117 0.50 -11.45 -0.83
N LEU A 118 1.21 -12.41 -1.44
CA LEU A 118 0.62 -13.46 -2.28
C LEU A 118 -0.37 -14.32 -1.49
N ALA A 119 -0.04 -14.71 -0.25
CA ALA A 119 -0.93 -15.50 0.57
C ALA A 119 -2.26 -14.77 0.85
N VAL A 120 -2.20 -13.49 1.20
CA VAL A 120 -3.39 -12.70 1.57
C VAL A 120 -4.16 -12.25 0.33
N ALA A 121 -3.48 -11.69 -0.68
CA ALA A 121 -4.13 -11.16 -1.87
C ALA A 121 -4.69 -12.27 -2.77
N ASP A 122 -3.89 -13.27 -3.12
CA ASP A 122 -4.27 -14.27 -4.10
C ASP A 122 -5.26 -15.28 -3.50
N PHE A 123 -4.96 -15.85 -2.32
CA PHE A 123 -5.81 -16.89 -1.72
C PHE A 123 -7.01 -16.34 -0.97
N CYS A 124 -6.85 -15.25 -0.21
CA CYS A 124 -7.93 -14.75 0.64
C CYS A 124 -8.81 -13.71 -0.05
N CYS A 125 -8.26 -12.90 -0.96
CA CYS A 125 -8.98 -11.76 -1.55
C CYS A 125 -9.23 -11.88 -3.08
N GLY A 126 -8.63 -12.87 -3.75
CA GLY A 126 -8.77 -13.08 -5.19
C GLY A 126 -8.12 -12.00 -6.06
N LEU A 127 -7.11 -11.31 -5.53
CA LEU A 127 -6.37 -10.24 -6.22
C LEU A 127 -4.95 -10.71 -6.48
N SER A 128 -4.49 -10.61 -7.72
CA SER A 128 -3.10 -10.96 -8.06
C SER A 128 -2.16 -9.85 -7.61
N MET A 129 -1.16 -10.21 -6.79
CA MET A 129 0.02 -9.39 -6.56
C MET A 129 1.25 -10.05 -7.19
N GLY A 130 2.16 -9.27 -7.76
CA GLY A 130 3.34 -9.73 -8.50
C GLY A 130 4.60 -9.01 -8.06
#